data_AF-A0A3M6FMH7-F1
#
_entry.id   AF-A0A3M6FMH7-F1
#
_cell.length_a   1.000
_cell.length_b   1.000
_cell.length_c   1.000
_cell.angle_alpha   90.00
_cell.angle_beta   90.00
_cell.angle_gamma   90.00
#
_symmetry.space_group_name_H-M   'P 1'
#
loop_
_entity.id
_entity.type
_entity.pdbx_description
1 polymer ?
#
loop_
_entity_poly.entity_id
_entity_poly.type
_entity_poly.pdbx_seq_one_letter_code
_entity_poly.pdbx_strand_id
1 'polypeptide(L)'
;MFHLSLYAKTHNKRLMRLVEEGLNEEERFLRFNLSAMGLGKLSQDDHWQLLRLAEQKAVEPCVEALQYHLNRGVQAVTQYLNSNKAINAKPARTAKKTPA
;
A
#
# COMPACT_ATOMS: atom_id res chain seq x y z
N MET A 1 -2.23 6.40 -14.44
CA MET A 1 -2.42 5.86 -13.07
C MET A 1 -3.82 5.26 -12.97
N PHE A 2 -3.96 4.00 -12.51
CA PHE A 2 -5.23 3.24 -12.52
C PHE A 2 -6.32 3.86 -11.61
N HIS A 3 -6.07 4.03 -10.31
CA HIS A 3 -7.08 4.50 -9.35
C HIS A 3 -7.65 5.88 -9.72
N LEU A 4 -6.81 6.83 -10.15
CA LEU A 4 -7.28 8.15 -10.60
C LEU A 4 -8.22 8.08 -11.81
N SER A 5 -8.10 7.04 -12.65
CA SER A 5 -9.01 6.84 -13.79
C SER A 5 -10.43 6.49 -13.32
N LEU A 6 -10.56 5.74 -12.22
CA LEU A 6 -11.86 5.44 -11.59
C LEU A 6 -12.48 6.68 -10.92
N TYR A 7 -11.64 7.63 -10.49
CA TYR A 7 -12.08 8.88 -9.84
C TYR A 7 -12.25 10.05 -10.81
N ALA A 8 -12.12 9.83 -12.13
CA ALA A 8 -12.07 10.90 -13.13
C ALA A 8 -13.31 11.82 -13.19
N LYS A 9 -14.44 11.39 -12.61
CA LYS A 9 -15.70 12.16 -12.53
C LYS A 9 -15.98 12.75 -11.14
N THR A 10 -15.06 12.68 -10.20
CA THR A 10 -15.23 13.32 -8.90
C THR A 10 -15.23 14.84 -9.03
N HIS A 11 -16.35 15.48 -8.71
CA HIS A 11 -16.51 16.94 -8.87
C HIS A 11 -16.04 17.77 -7.66
N ASN A 12 -15.69 17.12 -6.55
CA ASN A 12 -15.16 17.80 -5.36
C ASN A 12 -13.63 17.94 -5.44
N LYS A 13 -13.18 19.13 -5.82
CA LYS A 13 -11.73 19.45 -5.96
C LYS A 13 -10.95 19.39 -4.65
N ARG A 14 -11.59 19.74 -3.52
CA ARG A 14 -10.92 19.69 -2.20
C ARG A 14 -10.64 18.24 -1.80
N LEU A 15 -11.62 17.36 -2.01
CA LEU A 15 -11.45 15.93 -1.82
C LEU A 15 -10.38 15.36 -2.76
N MET A 16 -10.47 15.65 -4.07
CA MET A 16 -9.51 15.11 -5.05
C MET A 16 -8.07 15.50 -4.78
N ARG A 17 -7.82 16.71 -4.23
CA ARG A 17 -6.48 17.10 -3.81
C ARG A 17 -5.90 16.15 -2.75
N LEU A 18 -6.69 15.79 -1.75
CA LEU A 18 -6.26 14.87 -0.68
C LEU A 18 -6.10 13.44 -1.20
N VAL A 19 -6.98 13.00 -2.11
CA VAL A 19 -6.88 11.69 -2.76
C VAL A 19 -5.59 11.60 -3.58
N GLU A 20 -5.29 12.61 -4.40
CA GLU A 20 -4.05 12.66 -5.18
C GLU A 20 -2.82 12.71 -4.28
N GLU A 21 -2.85 13.47 -3.18
CA GLU A 21 -1.75 13.51 -2.22
C GLU A 21 -1.43 12.12 -1.64
N GLY A 22 -2.45 11.39 -1.17
CA GLY A 22 -2.27 10.04 -0.64
C GLY A 22 -1.79 9.04 -1.70
N LEU A 23 -2.32 9.11 -2.93
CA LEU A 23 -1.88 8.24 -4.03
C LEU A 23 -0.44 8.56 -4.48
N ASN A 24 -0.03 9.82 -4.46
CA ASN A 24 1.35 10.22 -4.75
C ASN A 24 2.31 9.73 -3.66
N GLU A 25 1.88 9.70 -2.40
CA GLU A 25 2.64 9.14 -1.29
C GLU A 25 2.79 7.61 -1.43
N GLU A 26 1.71 6.90 -1.76
CA GLU A 26 1.74 5.47 -2.05
C GLU A 26 2.68 5.16 -3.23
N GLU A 27 2.56 5.87 -4.35
CA GLU A 27 3.42 5.68 -5.52
C GLU A 27 4.89 5.89 -5.14
N ARG A 28 5.18 6.95 -4.36
CA ARG A 28 6.53 7.21 -3.86
C ARG A 28 7.02 6.07 -2.99
N PHE A 29 6.20 5.56 -2.07
CA PHE A 29 6.55 4.44 -1.22
C PHE A 29 6.88 3.19 -2.05
N LEU A 30 6.01 2.81 -2.96
CA LEU A 30 6.20 1.64 -3.82
C LEU A 30 7.43 1.79 -4.73
N ARG A 31 7.66 2.97 -5.30
CA ARG A 31 8.83 3.24 -6.14
C ARG A 31 10.16 2.92 -5.43
N PHE A 32 10.25 3.20 -4.13
CA PHE A 32 11.47 2.97 -3.36
C PHE A 32 11.53 1.62 -2.65
N ASN A 33 10.38 1.00 -2.35
CA ASN A 33 10.33 -0.18 -1.47
C ASN A 33 9.82 -1.46 -2.15
N LEU A 34 9.06 -1.37 -3.25
CA LEU A 34 8.32 -2.52 -3.79
C LEU A 34 9.22 -3.72 -4.13
N SER A 35 10.41 -3.46 -4.68
CA SER A 35 11.39 -4.52 -5.00
C SER A 35 11.97 -5.20 -3.75
N ALA A 36 12.06 -4.48 -2.62
CA ALA A 36 12.55 -4.98 -1.33
C ALA A 36 11.45 -5.64 -0.49
N MET A 37 10.17 -5.37 -0.77
CA MET A 37 9.05 -5.94 -0.01
C MET A 37 8.86 -7.45 -0.23
N GLY A 38 9.47 -8.04 -1.27
CA GLY A 38 9.46 -9.50 -1.46
C GLY A 38 8.07 -10.09 -1.71
N LEU A 39 7.11 -9.31 -2.23
CA LEU A 39 5.71 -9.71 -2.42
C LEU A 39 5.50 -10.77 -3.53
N GLY A 40 6.56 -11.27 -4.15
CA GLY A 40 6.49 -12.23 -5.25
C GLY A 40 5.78 -11.65 -6.48
N LYS A 41 5.05 -12.50 -7.20
CA LYS A 41 4.29 -12.08 -8.38
C LYS A 41 3.04 -11.32 -7.93
N LEU A 42 3.03 -10.02 -8.16
CA LEU A 42 1.86 -9.17 -7.91
C LEU A 42 0.72 -9.57 -8.86
N SER A 43 -0.43 -9.93 -8.30
CA SER A 43 -1.64 -10.17 -9.10
C SER A 43 -2.36 -8.87 -9.41
N GLN A 44 -2.97 -8.78 -10.59
CA GLN A 44 -3.83 -7.68 -11.03
C GLN A 44 -5.33 -7.99 -10.82
N ASP A 45 -5.67 -9.13 -10.22
CA ASP A 45 -7.06 -9.58 -10.08
C ASP A 45 -7.93 -8.54 -9.35
N ASP A 46 -7.42 -7.95 -8.27
CA ASP A 46 -8.13 -6.91 -7.51
C ASP A 46 -8.41 -5.66 -8.39
N HIS A 47 -7.47 -5.26 -9.25
CA HIS A 47 -7.66 -4.12 -10.17
C HIS A 47 -8.71 -4.43 -11.25
N TRP A 48 -8.69 -5.65 -11.80
CA TRP A 48 -9.70 -6.09 -12.76
C TRP A 48 -11.10 -6.18 -12.14
N GLN A 49 -11.19 -6.65 -10.89
CA GLN A 49 -12.44 -6.68 -10.14
C GLN A 49 -12.98 -5.25 -9.92
N LEU A 50 -12.14 -4.31 -9.50
CA LEU A 50 -12.53 -2.90 -9.35
C LEU A 50 -13.05 -2.30 -10.66
N LEU A 51 -12.34 -2.53 -11.77
CA LEU A 51 -12.78 -2.04 -13.08
C LEU A 51 -14.14 -2.63 -13.47
N ARG A 52 -14.32 -3.95 -13.33
CA ARG A 52 -15.57 -4.64 -13.66
C ARG A 52 -16.75 -4.12 -12.84
N LEU A 53 -16.56 -3.87 -11.54
CA LEU A 53 -17.60 -3.32 -10.68
C LEU A 53 -17.93 -1.87 -11.05
N ALA A 54 -16.91 -1.08 -11.42
CA ALA A 54 -17.10 0.29 -11.90
C ALA A 54 -17.86 0.33 -13.25
N GLU A 55 -17.54 -0.56 -14.19
CA GLU A 55 -18.24 -0.71 -15.47
C GLU A 55 -19.73 -1.02 -15.27
N GLN A 56 -20.04 -1.87 -14.28
CA GLN A 56 -21.40 -2.23 -13.91
C GLN A 56 -22.12 -1.17 -13.07
N LYS A 57 -21.43 -0.08 -12.70
CA LYS A 57 -21.92 0.94 -11.76
C LYS A 57 -22.37 0.36 -10.41
N ALA A 58 -21.76 -0.76 -10.01
CA ALA A 58 -21.99 -1.40 -8.73
C ALA A 58 -21.23 -0.63 -7.64
N VAL A 59 -21.74 0.53 -7.24
CA VAL A 59 -21.03 1.51 -6.39
C VAL A 59 -20.60 0.89 -5.06
N GLU A 60 -21.54 0.40 -4.25
CA GLU A 60 -21.21 -0.15 -2.92
C GLU A 60 -20.28 -1.37 -3.01
N PRO A 61 -20.52 -2.36 -3.88
CA PRO A 61 -19.57 -3.45 -4.08
C PRO A 61 -18.18 -2.98 -4.52
N CYS A 62 -18.09 -1.93 -5.36
CA CYS A 62 -16.82 -1.37 -5.78
C CYS A 62 -16.09 -0.68 -4.61
N VAL A 63 -16.83 -0.01 -3.73
CA VAL A 63 -16.29 0.61 -2.51
C VAL A 63 -15.78 -0.47 -1.55
N GLU A 64 -16.54 -1.56 -1.33
CA GLU A 64 -16.11 -2.69 -0.50
C GLU A 64 -14.84 -3.36 -1.05
N ALA A 65 -14.79 -3.59 -2.37
CA ALA A 65 -13.60 -4.13 -3.02
C ALA A 65 -12.37 -3.21 -2.86
N LEU A 66 -12.57 -1.89 -2.93
CA LEU A 66 -11.50 -0.92 -2.70
C LEU A 66 -11.02 -0.93 -1.24
N GLN A 67 -11.94 -0.98 -0.28
CA GLN A 67 -11.59 -1.07 1.14
C GLN A 67 -10.77 -2.34 1.43
N TYR A 68 -11.16 -3.47 0.84
CA TYR A 68 -10.41 -4.71 0.95
C TYR A 68 -8.99 -4.59 0.37
N HIS A 69 -8.88 -4.00 -0.83
CA HIS A 69 -7.60 -3.75 -1.49
C HIS A 69 -6.68 -2.86 -0.64
N LEU A 70 -7.19 -1.74 -0.11
CA LEU A 70 -6.44 -0.83 0.75
C LEU A 70 -5.99 -1.50 2.05
N ASN A 71 -6.86 -2.29 2.69
CA ASN A 71 -6.52 -3.01 3.92
C ASN A 71 -5.39 -4.03 3.71
N ARG A 72 -5.39 -4.75 2.59
CA ARG A 72 -4.28 -5.64 2.23
C ARG A 72 -2.99 -4.87 1.98
N GLY A 73 -3.07 -3.72 1.31
CA GLY A 73 -1.94 -2.81 1.13
C GLY A 73 -1.33 -2.37 2.46
N VAL A 74 -2.17 -1.89 3.39
CA VAL A 74 -1.73 -1.48 4.73
C VAL A 74 -1.08 -2.64 5.50
N GLN A 75 -1.65 -3.85 5.42
CA GLN A 75 -1.05 -5.03 6.05
C GLN A 75 0.35 -5.33 5.48
N ALA A 76 0.51 -5.31 4.16
CA ALA A 76 1.79 -5.55 3.50
C ALA A 76 2.85 -4.49 3.87
N VAL A 77 2.46 -3.21 3.85
CA VAL A 77 3.34 -2.10 4.27
C VAL A 77 3.76 -2.25 5.73
N THR A 78 2.80 -2.53 6.63
CA THR A 78 3.06 -2.69 8.06
C THR A 78 4.02 -3.85 8.34
N GLN A 79 3.80 -5.00 7.68
CA GLN A 79 4.70 -6.15 7.79
C GLN A 79 6.11 -5.79 7.32
N TYR A 80 6.24 -5.17 6.15
CA TYR A 80 7.53 -4.75 5.62
C TYR A 80 8.27 -3.78 6.56
N LEU A 81 7.59 -2.74 7.07
CA LEU A 81 8.20 -1.77 7.98
C LEU A 81 8.65 -2.42 9.30
N ASN A 82 7.87 -3.36 9.84
CA ASN A 82 8.24 -4.12 11.03
C ASN A 82 9.45 -5.01 10.79
N SER A 83 9.51 -5.71 9.65
CA SER A 83 10.67 -6.51 9.27
C SER A 83 11.91 -5.65 9.08
N ASN A 84 11.78 -4.49 8.43
CA ASN A 84 12.89 -3.57 8.20
C ASN A 84 13.40 -2.97 9.53
N LYS A 85 12.52 -2.65 10.48
CA LYS A 85 12.91 -2.23 11.83
C LYS A 85 13.67 -3.32 12.58
N ALA A 86 13.22 -4.58 12.47
CA ALA A 86 13.89 -5.71 13.10
C ALA A 86 15.29 -5.97 12.50
N ILE A 87 15.45 -5.83 11.17
CA ILE A 87 16.75 -5.97 10.49
C ILE A 87 17.72 -4.86 10.90
N ASN A 88 17.24 -3.62 11.04
CA ASN A 88 18.08 -2.48 11.42
C ASN A 88 18.39 -2.42 12.92
N ALA A 89 17.64 -3.14 13.77
CA ALA A 89 17.95 -3.32 15.17
C ALA A 89 19.06 -4.38 15.35
N LYS A 90 20.34 -3.97 15.21
CA LYS A 90 21.51 -4.81 15.53
C LYS A 90 21.44 -5.34 16.97
N PRO A 91 21.95 -6.56 17.23
CA PRO A 91 21.94 -7.16 18.57
C PRO A 91 22.79 -6.33 19.52
N ALA A 92 22.30 -6.16 20.76
CA ALA A 92 23.04 -5.51 21.83
C ALA A 92 24.44 -6.15 21.97
N ARG A 93 25.50 -5.33 21.90
CA ARG A 93 26.88 -5.75 22.15
C ARG A 93 26.92 -6.52 23.48
N THR A 94 27.22 -7.81 23.43
CA THR A 94 27.52 -8.58 24.65
C THR A 94 28.81 -8.01 25.24
N ALA A 95 28.68 -7.33 26.38
CA ALA A 95 29.82 -6.85 27.14
C ALA A 95 30.66 -8.06 27.58
N LYS A 96 31.87 -8.20 27.03
CA LYS A 96 32.86 -9.17 27.53
C LYS A 96 33.15 -8.82 28.99
N LYS A 97 32.77 -9.69 29.92
CA LYS A 97 33.25 -9.63 31.31
C LYS A 97 34.72 -9.99 31.31
N THR A 98 35.59 -9.03 31.62
CA THR A 98 37.00 -9.27 31.91
C THR A 98 37.11 -9.92 33.29
N PRO A 99 37.77 -11.08 33.44
CA PRO A 99 38.05 -11.64 34.76
C PRO A 99 39.17 -10.83 35.43
N ALA A 100 39.01 -10.59 36.73
CA ALA A 100 40.03 -10.07 37.64
C ALA A 100 40.69 -11.24 38.39
#